data_AF-A0A2R6AAR3-F1
#
_entry.id   AF-A0A2R6AAR3-F1
#
_cell.length_a   1.000
_cell.length_b   1.000
_cell.length_c   1.000
_cell.angle_alpha   90.00
_cell.angle_beta   90.00
_cell.angle_gamma   90.00
#
_symmetry.space_group_name_H-M   'P 1'
#
loop_
_entity.id
_entity.type
_entity.pdbx_description
1 polymer ?
#
loop_
_entity_poly.entity_id
_entity_poly.type
_entity_poly.pdbx_seq_one_letter_code
_entity_poly.pdbx_strand_id
1 'polypeptide(L)'
;MHRKIFTTFILCVFVLISFKGVNVNAQNVGSTFILGYAGTSFNTFNQFNNPLGPSPMIALAIYDTLIHYDSNYDPVVPDLAYKWYVYPNNSAAVFYLVKNATWSDGYPVTAQDVVYSFEVANNSASTYEPNVAGITSVQAIGNYTVVFHYKPTLLFLAEAAAVIPIVPKHVWEKYVPNPSNATQLTNYQDYPVVSSGPFEVTNYVQGQYIELTANTHYFYKSRIPHVQHIIIQFFKDANSMVAALEAGQIDAAAPYITPVQAEALKSYPDITVFNGPGLQIWYIGINVNPNGHGNPTLRDLRVREALAHAINYTELTQLIWGNFATPAAGLIPKGWKYYDPNLKPYTFNLTLANQILNEAGYKMGANGVRVSPNGTPLSYTLYVVSYAPEEIRAAQLIANWWNQIGVQAKVEAVDTGTLASIIWPNFTQDFDLWDWIYTSPALPTLLQVMTTQAIQTEASDSGFSNSTYDEIYNQMVTTTNQTQLTEDAYKLQEILYQQIPYIDLYYVDAVQAYNSAAFKGYVTNMTGGPFSDNNWITFVTLTPTQSYSSTQTSPTTQTANVSSSFIIGDLVIPVAVVIAILLTILLVRKYRVKT
;
A
#
# COMPACT_ATOMS: atom_id res chain seq x y z
N MET A 1 -59.35 45.01 29.86
CA MET A 1 -60.53 45.71 29.27
C MET A 1 -60.30 45.77 27.76
N HIS A 2 -61.17 45.12 26.97
CA HIS A 2 -61.33 45.13 25.49
C HIS A 2 -60.10 44.82 24.59
N ARG A 3 -59.96 43.69 23.87
CA ARG A 3 -60.78 42.94 22.87
C ARG A 3 -60.78 43.58 21.46
N LYS A 4 -60.17 42.85 20.49
CA LYS A 4 -60.51 42.63 19.04
C LYS A 4 -59.31 42.91 18.09
N ILE A 5 -58.80 42.01 17.25
CA ILE A 5 -59.27 41.20 16.08
C ILE A 5 -58.34 41.57 14.88
N PHE A 6 -57.83 40.53 14.20
CA PHE A 6 -57.30 40.40 12.83
C PHE A 6 -57.35 41.62 11.88
N THR A 7 -56.33 41.80 11.02
CA THR A 7 -56.44 41.60 9.55
C THR A 7 -55.05 41.66 8.86
N THR A 8 -54.85 40.67 7.99
CA THR A 8 -53.86 40.41 6.93
C THR A 8 -53.38 41.62 6.11
N PHE A 9 -52.09 41.66 5.73
CA PHE A 9 -51.66 42.06 4.39
C PHE A 9 -50.32 41.40 4.02
N ILE A 10 -50.38 40.49 3.06
CA ILE A 10 -49.25 39.89 2.35
C ILE A 10 -48.78 40.91 1.30
N LEU A 11 -47.50 41.26 1.30
CA LEU A 11 -46.85 41.91 0.16
C LEU A 11 -45.61 41.10 -0.22
N CYS A 12 -45.79 40.16 -1.15
CA CYS A 12 -44.68 39.49 -1.83
C CYS A 12 -44.06 40.47 -2.82
N VAL A 13 -42.88 41.01 -2.50
CA VAL A 13 -42.00 41.64 -3.48
C VAL A 13 -41.18 40.53 -4.13
N PHE A 14 -41.54 40.15 -5.36
CA PHE A 14 -40.67 39.37 -6.22
C PHE A 14 -39.51 40.27 -6.67
N VAL A 15 -38.35 40.12 -6.04
CA VAL A 15 -37.09 40.57 -6.64
C VAL A 15 -36.68 39.49 -7.64
N LEU A 16 -36.97 39.73 -8.92
CA LEU A 16 -36.36 39.02 -10.04
C LEU A 16 -34.87 39.39 -10.07
N ILE A 17 -34.05 38.66 -9.32
CA ILE A 17 -32.61 38.61 -9.60
C ILE A 17 -32.48 37.73 -10.84
N SER A 18 -32.38 38.37 -12.00
CA SER A 18 -31.84 37.72 -13.19
C SER A 18 -30.46 37.19 -12.85
N PHE A 19 -30.35 35.88 -12.64
CA PHE A 19 -29.08 35.18 -12.77
C PHE A 19 -28.63 35.41 -14.22
N LYS A 20 -27.79 36.43 -14.43
CA LYS A 20 -26.88 36.40 -15.57
C LYS A 20 -26.08 35.13 -15.39
N GLY A 21 -26.36 34.13 -16.22
CA GLY A 21 -25.53 32.95 -16.34
C GLY A 21 -24.09 33.42 -16.40
N VAL A 22 -23.31 33.03 -15.41
CA VAL A 22 -21.86 32.97 -15.61
C VAL A 22 -21.72 31.93 -16.70
N ASN A 23 -21.56 32.41 -17.94
CA ASN A 23 -20.92 31.61 -18.97
C ASN A 23 -19.54 31.32 -18.39
N VAL A 24 -19.42 30.18 -17.72
CA VAL A 24 -18.15 29.48 -17.60
C VAL A 24 -17.80 29.24 -19.05
N ASN A 25 -16.95 30.10 -19.61
CA ASN A 25 -16.25 29.78 -20.83
C ASN A 25 -15.75 28.36 -20.63
N ALA A 26 -16.12 27.46 -21.54
CA ALA A 26 -15.40 26.22 -21.72
C ALA A 26 -13.94 26.62 -21.99
N GLN A 27 -13.18 26.81 -20.92
CA GLN A 27 -11.74 26.77 -21.01
C GLN A 27 -11.47 25.40 -21.59
N ASN A 28 -10.66 25.35 -22.66
CA ASN A 28 -10.13 24.11 -23.19
C ASN A 28 -9.68 23.26 -22.00
N VAL A 29 -10.50 22.28 -21.63
CA VAL A 29 -10.17 21.30 -20.60
C VAL A 29 -9.05 20.52 -21.26
N GLY A 30 -7.81 20.86 -20.94
CA GLY A 30 -6.71 20.03 -21.36
C GLY A 30 -6.95 18.63 -20.83
N SER A 31 -6.79 17.65 -21.72
CA SER A 31 -6.52 16.25 -21.42
C SER A 31 -6.56 15.84 -19.94
N THR A 32 -7.76 15.71 -19.38
CA THR A 32 -7.96 15.21 -18.01
C THR A 32 -8.07 13.69 -18.05
N PHE A 33 -7.27 13.00 -17.25
CA PHE A 33 -7.34 11.55 -17.07
C PHE A 33 -7.87 11.22 -15.67
N ILE A 34 -8.87 10.35 -15.57
CA ILE A 34 -9.48 9.97 -14.30
C ILE A 34 -9.13 8.51 -13.97
N LEU A 35 -8.32 8.33 -12.92
CA LEU A 35 -8.01 7.02 -12.35
C LEU A 35 -8.97 6.72 -11.20
N GLY A 36 -9.81 5.69 -11.36
CA GLY A 36 -10.51 5.09 -10.23
C GLY A 36 -9.57 4.24 -9.39
N TYR A 37 -9.63 4.44 -8.06
CA TYR A 37 -8.82 3.71 -7.10
C TYR A 37 -9.70 3.09 -6.00
N ALA A 38 -9.77 1.77 -5.93
CA ALA A 38 -10.60 1.03 -4.98
C ALA A 38 -9.89 0.74 -3.64
N GLY A 39 -10.69 0.58 -2.56
CA GLY A 39 -10.21 0.07 -1.27
C GLY A 39 -9.68 1.14 -0.31
N THR A 40 -10.27 2.34 -0.33
CA THR A 40 -9.83 3.55 0.39
C THR A 40 -9.00 3.37 1.66
N SER A 41 -7.76 3.85 1.61
CA SER A 41 -7.18 4.70 2.67
C SER A 41 -5.98 5.47 2.11
N PHE A 42 -6.18 6.47 1.24
CA PHE A 42 -5.17 7.53 1.15
C PHE A 42 -5.16 8.25 2.49
N ASN A 43 -4.04 8.21 3.20
CA ASN A 43 -3.94 8.72 4.55
C ASN A 43 -3.07 9.98 4.65
N THR A 44 -2.06 10.13 3.80
CA THR A 44 -1.11 11.24 3.91
C THR A 44 -0.28 11.46 2.63
N PHE A 45 0.17 12.70 2.42
CA PHE A 45 1.23 13.05 1.48
C PHE A 45 2.63 12.93 2.13
N ASN A 46 2.72 12.84 3.46
CA ASN A 46 3.92 12.55 4.21
C ASN A 46 4.35 11.06 4.08
N GLN A 47 5.21 10.77 3.10
CA GLN A 47 5.65 9.39 2.85
C GLN A 47 6.50 8.79 3.98
N PHE A 48 7.04 9.59 4.88
CA PHE A 48 7.82 9.06 5.99
C PHE A 48 6.93 8.47 7.10
N ASN A 49 5.63 8.78 7.11
CA ASN A 49 4.71 8.41 8.18
C ASN A 49 3.66 7.37 7.72
N ASN A 50 4.12 6.14 7.44
CA ASN A 50 3.27 4.99 7.11
C ASN A 50 2.23 5.26 6.02
N PRO A 51 2.67 5.59 4.80
CA PRO A 51 1.76 5.87 3.68
C PRO A 51 0.94 4.64 3.29
N LEU A 52 -0.33 4.84 2.96
CA LEU A 52 -1.27 3.78 2.60
C LEU A 52 -1.93 4.05 1.23
N GLY A 53 -2.41 2.98 0.60
CA GLY A 53 -3.15 3.07 -0.67
C GLY A 53 -2.32 3.73 -1.78
N PRO A 54 -2.86 4.73 -2.51
CA PRO A 54 -2.14 5.34 -3.63
C PRO A 54 -1.04 6.32 -3.21
N SER A 55 -0.79 6.52 -1.91
CA SER A 55 0.19 7.48 -1.41
C SER A 55 1.58 7.32 -2.05
N PRO A 56 2.19 6.11 -2.17
CA PRO A 56 3.50 5.95 -2.80
C PRO A 56 3.52 6.32 -4.29
N MET A 57 2.52 5.86 -5.05
CA MET A 57 2.36 6.20 -6.48
C MET A 57 2.25 7.72 -6.67
N ILE A 58 1.46 8.39 -5.83
CA ILE A 58 1.29 9.85 -5.89
C ILE A 58 2.58 10.55 -5.51
N ALA A 59 3.26 10.07 -4.47
CA ALA A 59 4.52 10.65 -4.03
C ALA A 59 5.57 10.68 -5.12
N LEU A 60 5.75 9.59 -5.86
CA LEU A 60 6.70 9.57 -6.99
C LEU A 60 6.25 10.43 -8.18
N ALA A 61 4.98 10.86 -8.23
CA ALA A 61 4.52 11.85 -9.20
C ALA A 61 4.73 13.30 -8.75
N ILE A 62 4.92 13.57 -7.45
CA ILE A 62 5.03 14.93 -6.87
C ILE A 62 6.41 15.23 -6.26
N TYR A 63 7.15 14.20 -5.85
CA TYR A 63 8.50 14.30 -5.32
C TYR A 63 9.44 13.49 -6.21
N ASP A 64 10.58 14.09 -6.52
CA ASP A 64 11.68 13.36 -7.15
C ASP A 64 12.44 12.57 -6.07
N THR A 65 13.03 11.46 -6.49
CA THR A 65 14.05 10.70 -5.76
C THR A 65 15.42 11.05 -6.33
N LEU A 66 16.52 10.46 -5.83
CA LEU A 66 17.82 10.68 -6.50
C LEU A 66 17.86 10.02 -7.88
N ILE A 67 17.31 8.81 -7.97
CA ILE A 67 17.25 7.96 -9.17
C ILE A 67 15.99 7.10 -9.14
N HIS A 68 15.59 6.48 -10.23
CA HIS A 68 14.47 5.54 -10.28
C HIS A 68 14.88 4.15 -10.74
N TYR A 69 13.97 3.21 -10.47
CA TYR A 69 13.96 1.89 -11.08
C TYR A 69 13.57 1.96 -12.56
N ASP A 70 14.21 1.12 -13.37
CA ASP A 70 13.70 0.79 -14.70
C ASP A 70 12.62 -0.32 -14.62
N SER A 71 12.15 -0.79 -15.78
CA SER A 71 11.15 -1.86 -15.84
C SER A 71 11.62 -3.22 -15.31
N ASN A 72 12.94 -3.42 -15.13
CA ASN A 72 13.52 -4.62 -14.56
C ASN A 72 13.85 -4.47 -13.05
N TYR A 73 13.43 -3.37 -12.42
CA TYR A 73 13.81 -3.01 -11.05
C TYR A 73 15.31 -2.79 -10.86
N ASP A 74 16.01 -2.33 -11.90
CA ASP A 74 17.37 -1.82 -11.76
C ASP A 74 17.35 -0.32 -11.43
N PRO A 75 17.97 0.13 -10.33
CA PRO A 75 17.98 1.54 -9.92
C PRO A 75 19.00 2.33 -10.76
N VAL A 76 18.68 2.53 -12.04
CA VAL A 76 19.61 3.08 -13.05
C VAL A 76 19.02 4.25 -13.83
N VAL A 77 17.77 4.63 -13.56
CA VAL A 77 17.10 5.73 -14.27
C VAL A 77 17.43 7.04 -13.56
N PRO A 78 17.99 8.06 -14.23
CA PRO A 78 18.24 9.35 -13.59
C PRO A 78 16.94 10.03 -13.13
N ASP A 79 17.00 10.75 -12.02
CA ASP A 79 15.89 11.58 -11.54
C ASP A 79 16.40 12.94 -11.04
N LEU A 80 16.25 13.31 -9.76
CA LEU A 80 16.86 14.56 -9.27
C LEU A 80 18.38 14.57 -9.49
N ALA A 81 19.03 13.41 -9.42
CA ALA A 81 20.41 13.24 -9.84
C ALA A 81 20.48 12.80 -11.31
N TYR A 82 21.08 13.64 -12.15
CA TYR A 82 21.30 13.30 -13.56
C TYR A 82 22.54 12.42 -13.78
N LYS A 83 23.41 12.32 -12.77
CA LYS A 83 24.64 11.55 -12.79
C LYS A 83 25.05 11.19 -11.36
N TRP A 84 25.60 9.98 -11.19
CA TRP A 84 26.22 9.57 -9.94
C TRP A 84 27.45 8.70 -10.18
N TYR A 85 28.23 8.51 -9.13
CA TYR A 85 29.39 7.63 -9.08
C TYR A 85 29.38 6.86 -7.77
N VAL A 86 29.42 5.52 -7.86
CA VAL A 86 29.61 4.65 -6.70
C VAL A 86 31.08 4.27 -6.63
N TYR A 87 31.69 4.39 -5.44
CA TYR A 87 33.09 4.02 -5.25
C TYR A 87 33.28 2.50 -5.42
N PRO A 88 34.45 2.02 -5.90
CA PRO A 88 34.64 0.59 -6.20
C PRO A 88 34.44 -0.36 -5.01
N ASN A 89 34.62 0.14 -3.78
CA ASN A 89 34.40 -0.63 -2.56
C ASN A 89 32.94 -0.58 -2.05
N ASN A 90 32.03 0.05 -2.81
CA ASN A 90 30.61 0.21 -2.49
C ASN A 90 30.33 0.77 -1.09
N SER A 91 31.16 1.68 -0.58
CA SER A 91 31.00 2.32 0.74
C SER A 91 30.71 3.82 0.68
N ALA A 92 30.64 4.36 -0.54
CA ALA A 92 30.35 5.76 -0.78
C ALA A 92 29.77 5.95 -2.18
N ALA A 93 28.96 6.99 -2.32
CA ALA A 93 28.41 7.42 -3.60
C ALA A 93 28.36 8.95 -3.68
N VAL A 94 28.58 9.49 -4.88
CA VAL A 94 28.48 10.92 -5.18
C VAL A 94 27.36 11.13 -6.20
N PHE A 95 26.40 11.99 -5.89
CA PHE A 95 25.30 12.36 -6.78
C PHE A 95 25.44 13.82 -7.22
N TYR A 96 25.18 14.07 -8.49
CA TYR A 96 25.14 15.40 -9.09
C TYR A 96 23.70 15.75 -9.45
N LEU A 97 23.17 16.82 -8.84
CA LEU A 97 21.78 17.20 -8.95
C LEU A 97 21.52 18.08 -10.17
N VAL A 98 20.31 17.99 -10.73
CA VAL A 98 19.85 18.85 -11.83
C VAL A 98 19.79 20.30 -11.35
N LYS A 99 20.62 21.17 -11.93
CA LYS A 99 20.80 22.55 -11.45
C LYS A 99 19.60 23.48 -11.67
N ASN A 100 18.73 23.15 -12.60
CA ASN A 100 17.51 23.90 -12.89
C ASN A 100 16.25 23.24 -12.31
N ALA A 101 16.41 22.27 -11.41
CA ALA A 101 15.30 21.73 -10.64
C ALA A 101 14.78 22.81 -9.68
N THR A 102 13.46 22.98 -9.66
CA THR A 102 12.77 23.96 -8.82
C THR A 102 11.57 23.30 -8.17
N TRP A 103 11.34 23.65 -6.91
CA TRP A 103 10.09 23.43 -6.22
C TRP A 103 8.97 24.25 -6.89
N SER A 104 7.73 23.80 -6.75
CA SER A 104 6.53 24.48 -7.27
C SER A 104 6.29 25.88 -6.68
N ASP A 105 6.90 26.18 -5.52
CA ASP A 105 6.92 27.52 -4.94
C ASP A 105 8.05 28.43 -5.47
N GLY A 106 8.80 27.94 -6.47
CA GLY A 106 9.85 28.66 -7.18
C GLY A 106 11.24 28.60 -6.54
N TYR A 107 11.39 27.99 -5.36
CA TYR A 107 12.70 27.79 -4.75
C TYR A 107 13.51 26.74 -5.53
N PRO A 108 14.85 26.90 -5.67
CA PRO A 108 15.67 25.87 -6.29
C PRO A 108 15.72 24.62 -5.42
N VAL A 109 15.71 23.43 -6.04
CA VAL A 109 16.03 22.18 -5.35
C VAL A 109 17.55 22.08 -5.17
N THR A 110 18.00 21.79 -3.95
CA THR A 110 19.41 21.83 -3.58
C THR A 110 19.87 20.58 -2.83
N ALA A 111 21.18 20.39 -2.72
CA ALA A 111 21.80 19.31 -1.96
C ALA A 111 21.40 19.30 -0.47
N GLN A 112 21.02 20.46 0.07
CA GLN A 112 20.53 20.61 1.45
C GLN A 112 19.15 19.96 1.64
N ASP A 113 18.30 19.95 0.60
CA ASP A 113 17.02 19.24 0.61
C ASP A 113 17.25 17.73 0.68
N VAL A 114 18.24 17.22 -0.05
CA VAL A 114 18.62 15.81 -0.01
C VAL A 114 19.13 15.41 1.37
N VAL A 115 20.08 16.16 1.94
CA VAL A 115 20.60 15.89 3.29
C VAL A 115 19.45 15.83 4.31
N TYR A 116 18.58 16.86 4.30
CA TYR A 116 17.45 16.92 5.20
C TYR A 116 16.48 15.74 5.03
N SER A 117 16.16 15.36 3.79
CA SER A 117 15.25 14.24 3.49
C SER A 117 15.78 12.91 4.04
N PHE A 118 17.09 12.67 3.93
CA PHE A 118 17.71 11.46 4.48
C PHE A 118 17.84 11.50 6.01
N GLU A 119 17.97 12.68 6.62
CA GLU A 119 17.88 12.84 8.08
C GLU A 119 16.46 12.53 8.59
N VAL A 120 15.42 12.95 7.86
CA VAL A 120 14.01 12.62 8.17
C VAL A 120 13.76 11.13 7.95
N ALA A 121 14.29 10.54 6.88
CA ALA A 121 14.20 9.11 6.62
C ALA A 121 14.79 8.27 7.77
N ASN A 122 15.89 8.73 8.38
CA ASN A 122 16.58 8.07 9.48
C ASN A 122 15.92 8.28 10.86
N ASN A 123 14.77 8.94 10.92
CA ASN A 123 13.98 9.05 12.13
C ASN A 123 13.43 7.68 12.53
N SER A 124 13.47 7.30 13.81
CA SER A 124 12.97 5.98 14.24
C SER A 124 11.46 5.76 14.07
N ALA A 125 10.67 6.82 13.85
CA ALA A 125 9.26 6.73 13.49
C ALA A 125 9.02 6.70 11.97
N SER A 126 10.07 6.88 11.17
CA SER A 126 9.98 6.84 9.72
C SER A 126 9.87 5.40 9.23
N THR A 127 8.93 5.12 8.32
CA THR A 127 8.86 3.82 7.64
C THR A 127 10.04 3.54 6.73
N TYR A 128 10.84 4.57 6.41
CA TYR A 128 12.06 4.45 5.62
C TYR A 128 13.34 4.32 6.47
N GLU A 129 13.26 4.29 7.80
CA GLU A 129 14.45 4.12 8.63
C GLU A 129 15.26 2.86 8.25
N PRO A 130 14.62 1.70 8.00
CA PRO A 130 15.35 0.50 7.58
C PRO A 130 16.14 0.70 6.27
N ASN A 131 15.63 1.52 5.35
CA ASN A 131 16.27 1.82 4.07
C ASN A 131 17.57 2.64 4.22
N VAL A 132 17.72 3.38 5.31
CA VAL A 132 18.85 4.29 5.52
C VAL A 132 19.75 3.91 6.69
N ALA A 133 19.42 2.86 7.45
CA ALA A 133 20.17 2.39 8.62
C ALA A 133 21.66 2.06 8.33
N GLY A 134 22.00 1.74 7.08
CA GLY A 134 23.38 1.50 6.63
C GLY A 134 24.21 2.77 6.35
N ILE A 135 23.58 3.93 6.29
CA ILE A 135 24.20 5.22 5.93
C ILE A 135 24.89 5.82 7.16
N THR A 136 26.17 6.14 7.02
CA THR A 136 26.99 6.70 8.10
C THR A 136 27.12 8.22 8.03
N SER A 137 27.02 8.82 6.84
CA SER A 137 26.86 10.27 6.67
C SER A 137 26.32 10.65 5.30
N VAL A 138 25.63 11.79 5.25
CA VAL A 138 25.17 12.46 4.03
C VAL A 138 25.66 13.90 4.07
N GLN A 139 26.36 14.36 3.04
CA GLN A 139 26.99 15.67 3.02
C GLN A 139 26.68 16.42 1.73
N ALA A 140 26.24 17.67 1.86
CA ALA A 140 26.12 18.59 0.74
C ALA A 140 27.47 19.27 0.45
N ILE A 141 27.95 19.14 -0.79
CA ILE A 141 29.14 19.84 -1.29
C ILE A 141 28.67 20.95 -2.24
N GLY A 142 28.45 22.14 -1.69
CA GLY A 142 27.77 23.22 -2.39
C GLY A 142 26.27 22.94 -2.56
N ASN A 143 25.67 23.44 -3.64
CA ASN A 143 24.22 23.36 -3.84
C ASN A 143 23.75 22.15 -4.65
N TYR A 144 24.63 21.47 -5.40
CA TYR A 144 24.21 20.49 -6.41
C TYR A 144 25.05 19.20 -6.41
N THR A 145 25.78 18.94 -5.32
CA THR A 145 26.54 17.69 -5.15
C THR A 145 26.25 17.14 -3.76
N VAL A 146 25.91 15.85 -3.69
CA VAL A 146 25.69 15.14 -2.43
C VAL A 146 26.65 13.97 -2.36
N VAL A 147 27.29 13.79 -1.21
CA VAL A 147 28.20 12.67 -0.94
C VAL A 147 27.60 11.84 0.18
N PHE A 148 27.42 10.55 -0.10
CA PHE A 148 26.99 9.55 0.86
C PHE A 148 28.18 8.69 1.28
N HIS A 149 28.27 8.39 2.56
CA HIS A 149 29.08 7.32 3.11
C HIS A 149 28.17 6.31 3.80
N TYR A 150 28.43 5.03 3.61
CA TYR A 150 27.61 3.95 4.11
C TYR A 150 28.44 2.68 4.31
N LYS A 151 27.91 1.72 5.08
CA LYS A 151 28.54 0.40 5.22
C LYS A 151 28.60 -0.27 3.83
N PRO A 152 29.71 -0.94 3.46
CA PRO A 152 29.83 -1.57 2.14
C PRO A 152 28.61 -2.43 1.77
N THR A 153 27.95 -2.12 0.65
CA THR A 153 26.80 -2.88 0.13
C THR A 153 26.47 -2.54 -1.32
N LEU A 154 25.97 -3.50 -2.09
CA LEU A 154 25.41 -3.26 -3.44
C LEU A 154 23.99 -2.67 -3.42
N LEU A 155 23.33 -2.66 -2.26
CA LEU A 155 21.90 -2.37 -2.17
C LEU A 155 21.58 -0.89 -2.01
N PHE A 156 22.56 -0.04 -1.67
CA PHE A 156 22.34 1.40 -1.39
C PHE A 156 21.56 2.14 -2.48
N LEU A 157 21.85 1.87 -3.76
CA LEU A 157 21.13 2.52 -4.86
C LEU A 157 19.66 2.11 -4.90
N ALA A 158 19.38 0.83 -4.68
CA ALA A 158 18.02 0.31 -4.72
C ALA A 158 17.24 0.75 -3.46
N GLU A 159 17.80 0.52 -2.28
CA GLU A 159 17.06 0.70 -1.03
C GLU A 159 16.88 2.14 -0.63
N ALA A 160 17.87 2.99 -0.91
CA ALA A 160 17.89 4.35 -0.40
C ALA A 160 17.77 5.37 -1.54
N ALA A 161 18.69 5.35 -2.50
CA ALA A 161 18.73 6.38 -3.54
C ALA A 161 17.48 6.37 -4.44
N ALA A 162 16.91 5.18 -4.70
CA ALA A 162 15.75 5.01 -5.58
C ALA A 162 14.37 5.14 -4.90
N VAL A 163 14.35 5.23 -3.58
CA VAL A 163 13.11 5.07 -2.79
C VAL A 163 12.83 6.27 -1.90
N ILE A 164 13.87 6.93 -1.35
CA ILE A 164 13.66 8.07 -0.46
C ILE A 164 13.20 9.30 -1.27
N PRO A 165 11.97 9.81 -1.05
CA PRO A 165 11.51 11.03 -1.71
C PRO A 165 12.28 12.22 -1.15
N ILE A 166 12.70 13.13 -2.04
CA ILE A 166 13.33 14.38 -1.64
C ILE A 166 12.23 15.39 -1.34
N VAL A 167 12.30 16.02 -0.16
CA VAL A 167 11.30 16.98 0.32
C VAL A 167 11.88 18.38 0.52
N PRO A 168 11.07 19.44 0.36
CA PRO A 168 11.54 20.82 0.46
C PRO A 168 11.88 21.17 1.90
N LYS A 169 13.17 21.28 2.21
CA LYS A 169 13.65 21.55 3.57
C LYS A 169 13.01 22.82 4.14
N HIS A 170 12.94 23.89 3.35
CA HIS A 170 12.40 25.21 3.77
C HIS A 170 10.90 25.18 4.12
N VAL A 171 10.18 24.13 3.72
CA VAL A 171 8.78 23.90 4.10
C VAL A 171 8.72 22.97 5.30
N TRP A 172 9.40 21.83 5.22
CA TRP A 172 9.32 20.76 6.20
C TRP A 172 9.97 21.12 7.54
N GLU A 173 11.06 21.90 7.54
CA GLU A 173 11.78 22.29 8.78
C GLU A 173 10.92 23.13 9.73
N LYS A 174 9.82 23.71 9.26
CA LYS A 174 8.83 24.43 10.09
C LYS A 174 8.01 23.49 10.97
N TYR A 175 7.84 22.25 10.54
CA TYR A 175 7.03 21.22 11.21
C TYR A 175 7.90 20.15 11.87
N VAL A 176 9.01 19.81 11.22
CA VAL A 176 10.04 18.87 11.67
C VAL A 176 11.40 19.59 11.77
N PRO A 177 11.56 20.55 12.69
CA PRO A 177 12.82 21.30 12.86
C PRO A 177 13.96 20.43 13.37
N ASN A 178 13.64 19.33 14.05
CA ASN A 178 14.60 18.29 14.43
C ASN A 178 14.19 16.97 13.76
N PRO A 179 14.81 16.61 12.62
CA PRO A 179 14.53 15.37 11.91
C PRO A 179 14.67 14.11 12.76
N SER A 180 15.47 14.12 13.83
CA SER A 180 15.61 12.96 14.73
C SER A 180 14.51 12.84 15.78
N ASN A 181 13.62 13.82 15.92
CA ASN A 181 12.54 13.76 16.89
C ASN A 181 11.32 13.02 16.31
N ALA A 182 11.10 11.77 16.76
CA ALA A 182 9.99 10.92 16.35
C ALA A 182 8.61 11.60 16.46
N THR A 183 8.38 12.38 17.52
CA THR A 183 7.07 13.04 17.73
C THR A 183 6.77 14.12 16.71
N GLN A 184 7.81 14.69 16.07
CA GLN A 184 7.65 15.79 15.12
C GLN A 184 7.30 15.31 13.72
N LEU A 185 7.59 14.06 13.36
CA LEU A 185 7.38 13.55 12.00
C LEU A 185 5.92 13.66 11.55
N THR A 186 4.98 13.53 12.49
CA THR A 186 3.54 13.63 12.24
C THR A 186 3.01 15.06 12.17
N ASN A 187 3.84 16.08 12.46
CA ASN A 187 3.42 17.49 12.45
C ASN A 187 3.22 18.05 11.03
N TYR A 188 3.81 17.43 10.02
CA TYR A 188 3.55 17.83 8.63
C TYR A 188 2.16 17.32 8.24
N GLN A 189 1.20 18.23 8.14
CA GLN A 189 -0.22 17.95 7.91
C GLN A 189 -0.62 18.15 6.43
N ASP A 190 0.27 17.77 5.51
CA ASP A 190 -0.10 17.49 4.11
C ASP A 190 -0.52 18.68 3.22
N TYR A 191 -0.59 19.93 3.72
CA TYR A 191 -0.97 21.09 2.89
C TYR A 191 -0.38 22.45 3.33
N PRO A 192 0.02 23.32 2.39
CA PRO A 192 0.15 23.09 0.94
C PRO A 192 1.30 22.13 0.62
N VAL A 193 1.06 21.24 -0.34
CA VAL A 193 2.10 20.35 -0.88
C VAL A 193 2.98 21.15 -1.81
N VAL A 194 4.26 21.29 -1.47
CA VAL A 194 5.28 21.83 -2.37
C VAL A 194 6.00 20.65 -2.99
N SER A 195 5.81 20.46 -4.29
CA SER A 195 6.34 19.37 -5.12
C SER A 195 7.52 19.82 -5.99
N SER A 196 8.39 18.88 -6.39
CA SER A 196 9.44 19.09 -7.40
C SER A 196 9.18 18.28 -8.69
N GLY A 197 8.28 17.29 -8.59
CA GLY A 197 8.00 16.32 -9.64
C GLY A 197 7.22 16.87 -10.85
N PRO A 198 6.85 15.96 -11.78
CA PRO A 198 6.10 16.28 -13.00
C PRO A 198 4.66 16.75 -12.74
N PHE A 199 4.11 16.54 -11.54
CA PHE A 199 2.78 16.98 -11.15
C PHE A 199 2.78 17.75 -9.83
N GLU A 200 1.76 18.58 -9.66
CA GLU A 200 1.50 19.35 -8.43
C GLU A 200 0.13 18.98 -7.88
N VAL A 201 0.03 18.83 -6.55
CA VAL A 201 -1.26 18.60 -5.89
C VAL A 201 -2.02 19.91 -5.83
N THR A 202 -3.16 19.97 -6.51
CA THR A 202 -4.00 21.18 -6.59
C THR A 202 -5.21 21.11 -5.66
N ASN A 203 -5.76 19.91 -5.45
CA ASN A 203 -6.89 19.71 -4.56
C ASN A 203 -6.86 18.31 -3.95
N TYR A 204 -7.38 18.19 -2.73
CA TYR A 204 -7.61 16.91 -2.07
C TYR A 204 -8.90 17.01 -1.28
N VAL A 205 -9.91 16.23 -1.69
CA VAL A 205 -11.14 16.07 -0.94
C VAL A 205 -11.08 14.72 -0.24
N GLN A 206 -10.91 14.76 1.08
CA GLN A 206 -10.72 13.57 1.90
C GLN A 206 -11.76 12.48 1.61
N GLY A 207 -11.27 11.28 1.28
CA GLY A 207 -12.10 10.12 0.95
C GLY A 207 -12.86 10.20 -0.38
N GLN A 208 -12.68 11.27 -1.18
CA GLN A 208 -13.33 11.42 -2.49
C GLN A 208 -12.32 11.41 -3.65
N TYR A 209 -11.39 12.36 -3.70
CA TYR A 209 -10.42 12.41 -4.80
C TYR A 209 -9.19 13.27 -4.48
N ILE A 210 -8.13 13.05 -5.25
CA ILE A 210 -6.95 13.91 -5.36
C ILE A 210 -6.86 14.45 -6.79
N GLU A 211 -6.59 15.74 -6.93
CA GLU A 211 -6.40 16.42 -8.20
C GLU A 211 -4.95 16.85 -8.37
N LEU A 212 -4.32 16.35 -9.43
CA LEU A 212 -2.96 16.68 -9.83
C LEU A 212 -2.99 17.51 -11.11
N THR A 213 -2.18 18.56 -11.18
CA THR A 213 -1.98 19.36 -12.40
C THR A 213 -0.54 19.22 -12.89
N ALA A 214 -0.35 19.14 -14.20
CA ALA A 214 0.98 19.00 -14.80
C ALA A 214 1.89 20.19 -14.50
N ASN A 215 3.10 19.90 -14.02
CA ASN A 215 4.18 20.87 -13.89
C ASN A 215 4.78 21.16 -15.27
N THR A 216 4.23 22.16 -15.96
CA THR A 216 4.72 22.59 -17.29
C THR A 216 6.15 23.15 -17.25
N HIS A 217 6.66 23.47 -16.06
CA HIS A 217 8.01 23.97 -15.83
C HIS A 217 9.01 22.88 -15.40
N TYR A 218 8.59 21.61 -15.32
CA TYR A 218 9.43 20.50 -14.90
C TYR A 218 10.78 20.48 -15.64
N PHE A 219 11.84 20.14 -14.90
CA PHE A 219 13.22 20.32 -15.34
C PHE A 219 13.63 19.31 -16.41
N TYR A 220 12.99 18.14 -16.48
CA TYR A 220 13.10 17.22 -17.62
C TYR A 220 12.03 17.51 -18.66
N LYS A 221 12.42 18.19 -19.76
CA LYS A 221 11.51 18.51 -20.87
C LYS A 221 10.90 17.29 -21.54
N SER A 222 11.60 16.15 -21.56
CA SER A 222 11.09 14.88 -22.07
C SER A 222 10.07 14.20 -21.15
N ARG A 223 9.90 14.69 -19.91
CA ARG A 223 8.98 14.16 -18.91
C ARG A 223 7.91 15.17 -18.49
N ILE A 224 7.71 16.23 -19.28
CA ILE A 224 6.54 17.09 -19.08
C ILE A 224 5.31 16.27 -19.44
N PRO A 225 4.31 16.12 -18.54
CA PRO A 225 3.13 15.33 -18.82
C PRO A 225 2.37 15.79 -20.06
N HIS A 226 1.85 14.83 -20.83
CA HIS A 226 0.97 15.13 -21.97
C HIS A 226 -0.50 15.32 -21.54
N VAL A 227 -0.88 14.82 -20.36
CA VAL A 227 -2.14 15.13 -19.68
C VAL A 227 -1.99 16.36 -18.80
N GLN A 228 -2.95 17.29 -18.85
CA GLN A 228 -2.89 18.49 -18.00
C GLN A 228 -3.37 18.24 -16.58
N HIS A 229 -4.35 17.35 -16.41
CA HIS A 229 -4.95 17.04 -15.12
C HIS A 229 -5.07 15.54 -14.93
N ILE A 230 -4.82 15.08 -13.70
CA ILE A 230 -5.12 13.72 -13.25
C ILE A 230 -6.04 13.82 -12.05
N ILE A 231 -7.15 13.09 -12.10
CA ILE A 231 -8.04 12.92 -10.96
C ILE A 231 -7.89 11.48 -10.50
N ILE A 232 -7.43 11.30 -9.27
CA ILE A 232 -7.45 9.99 -8.60
C ILE A 232 -8.72 9.94 -7.78
N GLN A 233 -9.75 9.29 -8.31
CA GLN A 233 -11.07 9.19 -7.69
C GLN A 233 -11.16 7.93 -6.83
N PHE A 234 -11.53 8.10 -5.57
CA PHE A 234 -11.61 7.01 -4.62
C PHE A 234 -12.97 6.31 -4.65
N PHE A 235 -12.91 4.98 -4.62
CA PHE A 235 -14.07 4.10 -4.54
C PHE A 235 -14.01 3.22 -3.30
N LYS A 236 -15.17 2.99 -2.69
CA LYS A 236 -15.28 2.12 -1.52
C LYS A 236 -14.90 0.68 -1.83
N ASP A 237 -15.21 0.21 -3.03
CA ASP A 237 -14.98 -1.17 -3.47
C ASP A 237 -14.73 -1.25 -4.99
N ALA A 238 -14.19 -2.38 -5.44
CA ALA A 238 -13.90 -2.61 -6.85
C ALA A 238 -15.17 -2.65 -7.72
N ASN A 239 -16.32 -3.05 -7.16
CA ASN A 239 -17.57 -3.15 -7.92
C ASN A 239 -18.06 -1.77 -8.41
N SER A 240 -18.10 -0.79 -7.50
CA SER A 240 -18.49 0.57 -7.82
C SER A 240 -17.50 1.27 -8.76
N MET A 241 -16.21 0.98 -8.60
CA MET A 241 -15.16 1.46 -9.50
C MET A 241 -15.31 0.90 -10.92
N VAL A 242 -15.46 -0.42 -11.06
CA VAL A 242 -15.61 -1.06 -12.38
C VAL A 242 -16.89 -0.59 -13.07
N ALA A 243 -18.01 -0.45 -12.35
CA ALA A 243 -19.23 0.11 -12.91
C ALA A 243 -19.04 1.55 -13.43
N ALA A 244 -18.23 2.36 -12.76
CA ALA A 244 -17.89 3.70 -13.24
C ALA A 244 -17.02 3.66 -14.51
N LEU A 245 -16.11 2.68 -14.63
CA LEU A 245 -15.33 2.47 -15.85
C LEU A 245 -16.22 2.05 -17.02
N GLU A 246 -17.14 1.11 -16.81
CA GLU A 246 -18.12 0.66 -17.80
C GLU A 246 -19.03 1.81 -18.27
N ALA A 247 -19.40 2.70 -17.35
CA ALA A 247 -20.19 3.89 -17.64
C ALA A 247 -19.38 5.03 -18.29
N GLY A 248 -18.07 4.87 -18.49
CA GLY A 248 -17.17 5.89 -19.04
C GLY A 248 -17.03 7.12 -18.14
N GLN A 249 -17.20 6.97 -16.82
CA GLN A 249 -17.04 8.03 -15.83
C GLN A 249 -15.60 8.15 -15.33
N ILE A 250 -14.81 7.08 -15.46
CA ILE A 250 -13.38 7.03 -15.20
C ILE A 250 -12.67 6.42 -16.41
N ASP A 251 -11.39 6.69 -16.56
CA ASP A 251 -10.57 6.21 -17.69
C ASP A 251 -9.77 4.95 -17.35
N ALA A 252 -9.55 4.68 -16.06
CA ALA A 252 -8.87 3.47 -15.59
C ALA A 252 -9.34 3.02 -14.21
N ALA A 253 -9.14 1.74 -13.89
CA ALA A 253 -9.52 1.10 -12.64
C ALA A 253 -8.30 0.35 -12.05
N ALA A 254 -7.91 0.73 -10.83
CA ALA A 254 -6.74 0.26 -10.09
C ALA A 254 -7.03 0.24 -8.57
N PRO A 255 -6.16 -0.30 -7.70
CA PRO A 255 -4.96 -1.09 -8.01
C PRO A 255 -5.28 -2.49 -8.54
N TYR A 256 -6.53 -2.94 -8.37
CA TYR A 256 -6.97 -4.29 -8.65
C TYR A 256 -8.44 -4.35 -9.11
N ILE A 257 -8.75 -5.30 -10.00
CA ILE A 257 -10.11 -5.75 -10.34
C ILE A 257 -10.21 -7.28 -10.20
N THR A 258 -11.39 -7.80 -9.86
CA THR A 258 -11.58 -9.24 -9.64
C THR A 258 -11.50 -10.04 -10.95
N PRO A 259 -11.18 -11.35 -10.92
CA PRO A 259 -11.24 -12.23 -12.08
C PRO A 259 -12.56 -12.16 -12.85
N VAL A 260 -13.68 -12.07 -12.12
CA VAL A 260 -15.02 -11.99 -12.70
C VAL A 260 -15.21 -10.67 -13.43
N GLN A 261 -14.78 -9.56 -12.83
CA GLN A 261 -14.83 -8.23 -13.46
C GLN A 261 -13.91 -8.16 -14.67
N ALA A 262 -12.69 -8.70 -14.57
CA ALA A 262 -11.72 -8.77 -15.65
C ALA A 262 -12.27 -9.54 -16.86
N GLU A 263 -12.98 -10.65 -16.64
CA GLU A 263 -13.63 -11.39 -17.73
C GLU A 263 -14.79 -10.59 -18.34
N ALA A 264 -15.63 -9.97 -17.51
CA ALA A 264 -16.76 -9.15 -17.98
C ALA A 264 -16.30 -7.97 -18.85
N LEU A 265 -15.22 -7.29 -18.45
CA LEU A 265 -14.67 -6.12 -19.14
C LEU A 265 -14.13 -6.45 -20.55
N LYS A 266 -13.79 -7.71 -20.85
CA LYS A 266 -13.40 -8.12 -22.21
C LYS A 266 -14.50 -7.92 -23.25
N SER A 267 -15.76 -7.76 -22.83
CA SER A 267 -16.89 -7.45 -23.73
C SER A 267 -16.93 -5.99 -24.18
N TYR A 268 -16.14 -5.10 -23.56
CA TYR A 268 -16.07 -3.68 -23.91
C TYR A 268 -14.87 -3.43 -24.84
N PRO A 269 -15.10 -3.07 -26.12
CA PRO A 269 -14.03 -2.98 -27.12
C PRO A 269 -13.01 -1.85 -26.84
N ASP A 270 -13.42 -0.83 -26.10
CA ASP A 270 -12.59 0.34 -25.77
C ASP A 270 -11.76 0.15 -24.49
N ILE A 271 -12.06 -0.90 -23.71
CA ILE A 271 -11.39 -1.20 -22.45
C ILE A 271 -10.38 -2.32 -22.68
N THR A 272 -9.16 -2.09 -22.19
CA THR A 272 -8.12 -3.12 -22.13
C THR A 272 -7.95 -3.57 -20.69
N VAL A 273 -8.02 -4.89 -20.49
CA VAL A 273 -7.68 -5.52 -19.22
C VAL A 273 -6.21 -5.89 -19.26
N PHE A 274 -5.42 -5.25 -18.40
CA PHE A 274 -4.05 -5.63 -18.12
C PHE A 274 -4.04 -6.83 -17.18
N ASN A 275 -3.24 -7.84 -17.53
CA ASN A 275 -2.90 -8.96 -16.68
C ASN A 275 -1.40 -9.21 -16.82
N GLY A 276 -0.64 -9.05 -15.75
CA GLY A 276 0.81 -9.23 -15.76
C GLY A 276 1.38 -9.46 -14.36
N PRO A 277 2.70 -9.67 -14.25
CA PRO A 277 3.34 -9.99 -12.97
C PRO A 277 2.97 -8.99 -11.88
N GLY A 278 2.43 -9.49 -10.77
CA GLY A 278 2.08 -8.69 -9.61
C GLY A 278 3.24 -8.50 -8.62
N LEU A 279 2.96 -7.75 -7.55
CA LEU A 279 3.90 -7.49 -6.45
C LEU A 279 3.49 -8.19 -5.17
N GLN A 280 2.54 -9.13 -5.25
CA GLN A 280 1.84 -9.65 -4.09
C GLN A 280 1.99 -11.16 -3.99
N ILE A 281 2.27 -11.60 -2.76
CA ILE A 281 2.29 -13.00 -2.37
C ILE A 281 1.36 -13.19 -1.18
N TRP A 282 0.54 -14.24 -1.24
CA TRP A 282 -0.23 -14.74 -0.10
C TRP A 282 0.46 -15.94 0.50
N TYR A 283 0.47 -16.00 1.82
CA TYR A 283 1.11 -17.07 2.58
C TYR A 283 0.34 -17.33 3.88
N ILE A 284 0.47 -18.55 4.41
CA ILE A 284 0.12 -18.82 5.80
C ILE A 284 1.37 -18.66 6.64
N GLY A 285 1.38 -17.67 7.53
CA GLY A 285 2.38 -17.53 8.56
C GLY A 285 2.19 -18.54 9.68
N ILE A 286 3.26 -19.19 10.12
CA ILE A 286 3.23 -20.19 11.19
C ILE A 286 4.02 -19.67 12.38
N ASN A 287 3.42 -19.70 13.58
CA ASN A 287 4.14 -19.43 14.81
C ASN A 287 5.09 -20.59 15.14
N VAL A 288 6.36 -20.43 14.74
CA VAL A 288 7.44 -21.38 15.01
C VAL A 288 8.35 -20.94 16.14
N ASN A 289 8.02 -19.82 16.83
CA ASN A 289 8.83 -19.27 17.90
C ASN A 289 9.00 -20.30 19.03
N PRO A 290 10.25 -20.70 19.39
CA PRO A 290 10.51 -21.61 20.51
C PRO A 290 9.98 -21.08 21.86
N ASN A 291 9.92 -19.75 22.00
CA ASN A 291 9.47 -19.05 23.21
C ASN A 291 8.03 -18.50 23.09
N GLY A 292 7.36 -18.71 21.95
CA GLY A 292 5.98 -18.27 21.75
C GLY A 292 4.96 -19.13 22.50
N HIS A 293 3.72 -18.66 22.55
CA HIS A 293 2.61 -19.38 23.20
C HIS A 293 1.72 -20.20 22.26
N GLY A 294 1.92 -20.11 20.94
CA GLY A 294 1.20 -20.93 19.95
C GLY A 294 1.43 -22.43 20.12
N ASN A 295 0.62 -23.23 19.42
CA ASN A 295 0.61 -24.68 19.54
C ASN A 295 2.00 -25.27 19.26
N PRO A 296 2.64 -25.94 20.25
CA PRO A 296 4.03 -26.35 20.16
C PRO A 296 4.29 -27.41 19.08
N THR A 297 3.25 -28.07 18.57
CA THR A 297 3.37 -29.04 17.46
C THR A 297 3.80 -28.38 16.16
N LEU A 298 3.53 -27.08 15.97
CA LEU A 298 3.98 -26.32 14.79
C LEU A 298 5.49 -26.09 14.76
N ARG A 299 6.21 -26.32 15.86
CA ARG A 299 7.68 -26.27 15.91
C ARG A 299 8.32 -27.50 15.26
N ASP A 300 7.58 -28.60 15.16
CA ASP A 300 8.04 -29.80 14.46
C ASP A 300 7.96 -29.60 12.94
N LEU A 301 9.11 -29.61 12.27
CA LEU A 301 9.19 -29.43 10.82
C LEU A 301 8.31 -30.45 10.08
N ARG A 302 8.19 -31.68 10.57
CA ARG A 302 7.40 -32.74 9.93
C ARG A 302 5.90 -32.41 9.92
N VAL A 303 5.42 -31.67 10.93
CA VAL A 303 4.04 -31.15 10.92
C VAL A 303 3.90 -30.14 9.79
N ARG A 304 4.80 -29.17 9.70
CA ARG A 304 4.76 -28.13 8.66
C ARG A 304 4.90 -28.70 7.24
N GLU A 305 5.76 -29.69 7.05
CA GLU A 305 5.90 -30.44 5.79
C GLU A 305 4.60 -31.16 5.42
N ALA A 306 3.95 -31.82 6.38
CA ALA A 306 2.66 -32.48 6.14
C ALA A 306 1.55 -31.48 5.80
N LEU A 307 1.52 -30.31 6.46
CA LEU A 307 0.58 -29.23 6.17
C LEU A 307 0.76 -28.69 4.74
N ALA A 308 2.01 -28.46 4.31
CA ALA A 308 2.33 -27.98 2.97
C ALA A 308 1.95 -29.01 1.89
N HIS A 309 2.30 -30.29 2.07
CA HIS A 309 1.93 -31.36 1.14
C HIS A 309 0.43 -31.65 1.10
N ALA A 310 -0.34 -31.25 2.11
CA ALA A 310 -1.78 -31.43 2.12
C ALA A 310 -2.53 -30.36 1.30
N ILE A 311 -1.89 -29.28 0.86
CA ILE A 311 -2.57 -28.23 0.10
C ILE A 311 -2.50 -28.54 -1.40
N ASN A 312 -3.65 -28.47 -2.08
CA ASN A 312 -3.68 -28.52 -3.54
C ASN A 312 -3.54 -27.10 -4.11
N TYR A 313 -2.30 -26.64 -4.26
CA TYR A 313 -2.01 -25.27 -4.69
C TYR A 313 -2.65 -24.91 -6.03
N THR A 314 -2.61 -25.80 -7.03
CA THR A 314 -3.23 -25.55 -8.35
C THR A 314 -4.75 -25.38 -8.25
N GLU A 315 -5.41 -26.24 -7.47
CA GLU A 315 -6.85 -26.14 -7.25
C GLU A 315 -7.20 -24.90 -6.44
N LEU A 316 -6.41 -24.58 -5.40
CA LEU A 316 -6.55 -23.37 -4.60
C LEU A 316 -6.48 -22.12 -5.48
N THR A 317 -5.44 -21.97 -6.29
CA THR A 317 -5.28 -20.81 -7.17
C THR A 317 -6.40 -20.71 -8.19
N GLN A 318 -6.76 -21.83 -8.82
CA GLN A 318 -7.80 -21.84 -9.85
C GLN A 318 -9.18 -21.48 -9.29
N LEU A 319 -9.54 -21.96 -8.10
CA LEU A 319 -10.85 -21.72 -7.48
C LEU A 319 -11.02 -20.31 -6.95
N ILE A 320 -9.93 -19.68 -6.49
CA ILE A 320 -9.96 -18.33 -5.89
C ILE A 320 -9.72 -17.26 -6.96
N TRP A 321 -8.70 -17.44 -7.80
CA TRP A 321 -8.19 -16.40 -8.72
C TRP A 321 -8.33 -16.74 -10.20
N GLY A 322 -8.75 -17.95 -10.56
CA GLY A 322 -8.81 -18.37 -11.96
C GLY A 322 -7.43 -18.32 -12.62
N ASN A 323 -7.31 -17.56 -13.72
CA ASN A 323 -6.06 -17.39 -14.47
C ASN A 323 -5.26 -16.14 -14.04
N PHE A 324 -5.57 -15.55 -12.88
CA PHE A 324 -4.96 -14.31 -12.38
C PHE A 324 -4.07 -14.53 -11.15
N ALA A 325 -3.71 -15.78 -10.87
CA ALA A 325 -2.70 -16.10 -9.88
C ALA A 325 -1.97 -17.37 -10.29
N THR A 326 -0.76 -17.56 -9.74
CA THR A 326 0.03 -18.77 -9.92
C THR A 326 0.46 -19.34 -8.57
N PRO A 327 0.55 -20.67 -8.42
CA PRO A 327 1.08 -21.28 -7.21
C PRO A 327 2.46 -20.72 -6.81
N ALA A 328 2.61 -20.38 -5.53
CA ALA A 328 3.86 -19.85 -5.00
C ALA A 328 4.80 -20.97 -4.54
N ALA A 329 6.10 -20.67 -4.55
CA ALA A 329 7.16 -21.61 -4.15
C ALA A 329 8.19 -20.99 -3.20
N GLY A 330 8.00 -19.73 -2.82
CA GLY A 330 8.95 -18.95 -2.04
C GLY A 330 8.43 -17.53 -1.83
N LEU A 331 8.97 -16.86 -0.82
CA LEU A 331 8.55 -15.51 -0.42
C LEU A 331 8.83 -14.43 -1.48
N ILE A 332 9.81 -14.64 -2.37
CA ILE A 332 10.10 -13.72 -3.48
C ILE A 332 9.20 -14.07 -4.67
N PRO A 333 8.31 -13.18 -5.13
CA PRO A 333 7.44 -13.45 -6.27
C PRO A 333 8.15 -13.66 -7.61
N LYS A 334 7.53 -14.49 -8.45
CA LYS A 334 7.94 -14.65 -9.84
C LYS A 334 7.89 -13.31 -10.57
N GLY A 335 8.98 -12.96 -11.26
CA GLY A 335 9.13 -11.67 -11.94
C GLY A 335 9.99 -10.66 -11.17
N TRP A 336 10.36 -10.97 -9.94
CA TRP A 336 11.32 -10.17 -9.17
C TRP A 336 12.75 -10.62 -9.47
N LYS A 337 13.70 -9.68 -9.38
CA LYS A 337 15.11 -9.88 -9.77
C LYS A 337 15.79 -11.06 -9.05
N TYR A 338 15.41 -11.31 -7.80
CA TYR A 338 16.02 -12.33 -6.94
C TYR A 338 15.13 -13.56 -6.71
N TYR A 339 14.11 -13.75 -7.54
CA TYR A 339 13.30 -14.98 -7.54
C TYR A 339 14.17 -16.20 -7.84
N ASP A 340 14.15 -17.22 -6.99
CA ASP A 340 14.81 -18.49 -7.27
C ASP A 340 13.94 -19.38 -8.19
N PRO A 341 14.33 -19.59 -9.46
CA PRO A 341 13.54 -20.39 -10.39
C PRO A 341 13.59 -21.89 -10.10
N ASN A 342 14.45 -22.36 -9.19
CA ASN A 342 14.58 -23.78 -8.85
C ASN A 342 13.53 -24.23 -7.84
N LEU A 343 12.99 -23.32 -7.04
CA LEU A 343 11.92 -23.63 -6.11
C LEU A 343 10.62 -23.96 -6.86
N LYS A 344 9.87 -24.91 -6.32
CA LYS A 344 8.58 -25.37 -6.86
C LYS A 344 7.57 -25.46 -5.72
N PRO A 345 6.28 -25.19 -5.96
CA PRO A 345 5.26 -25.43 -4.94
C PRO A 345 5.32 -26.88 -4.44
N TYR A 346 5.00 -27.09 -3.17
CA TYR A 346 4.93 -28.43 -2.61
C TYR A 346 3.92 -29.29 -3.37
N THR A 347 4.30 -30.53 -3.68
CA THR A 347 3.43 -31.46 -4.40
C THR A 347 2.27 -31.89 -3.50
N PHE A 348 1.03 -31.65 -3.94
CA PHE A 348 -0.16 -32.13 -3.25
C PHE A 348 -0.17 -33.66 -3.14
N ASN A 349 -0.13 -34.17 -1.91
CA ASN A 349 -0.12 -35.60 -1.62
C ASN A 349 -0.58 -35.89 -0.18
N LEU A 350 -1.89 -36.15 -0.02
CA LEU A 350 -2.49 -36.50 1.27
C LEU A 350 -1.93 -37.81 1.85
N THR A 351 -1.52 -38.76 1.01
CA THR A 351 -0.91 -40.02 1.46
C THR A 351 0.44 -39.77 2.10
N LEU A 352 1.28 -38.96 1.45
CA LEU A 352 2.59 -38.55 1.98
C LEU A 352 2.43 -37.74 3.28
N ALA A 353 1.52 -36.76 3.31
CA ALA A 353 1.26 -35.97 4.51
C ALA A 353 0.84 -36.85 5.70
N ASN A 354 -0.05 -37.83 5.47
CA ASN A 354 -0.43 -38.81 6.50
C ASN A 354 0.77 -39.68 6.94
N GLN A 355 1.61 -40.11 5.99
CA GLN A 355 2.81 -40.90 6.28
C GLN A 355 3.79 -40.13 7.17
N ILE A 356 4.11 -38.88 6.82
CA ILE A 356 5.00 -38.00 7.59
C ILE A 356 4.51 -37.88 9.05
N LEU A 357 3.21 -37.61 9.24
CA LEU A 357 2.63 -37.48 10.59
C LEU A 357 2.64 -38.80 11.36
N ASN A 358 2.38 -39.93 10.70
CA ASN A 358 2.45 -41.26 11.32
C ASN A 358 3.87 -41.59 11.80
N GLU A 359 4.87 -41.37 10.94
CA GLU A 359 6.28 -41.63 11.24
C GLU A 359 6.81 -40.72 12.34
N ALA A 360 6.33 -39.48 12.40
CA ALA A 360 6.64 -38.54 13.47
C ALA A 360 5.90 -38.85 14.80
N GLY A 361 5.01 -39.85 14.82
CA GLY A 361 4.34 -40.35 16.01
C GLY A 361 3.02 -39.66 16.35
N TYR A 362 2.48 -38.83 15.47
CA TYR A 362 1.17 -38.20 15.64
C TYR A 362 0.07 -39.21 15.33
N LYS A 363 -0.64 -39.68 16.35
CA LYS A 363 -1.67 -40.73 16.21
C LYS A 363 -3.05 -40.12 16.05
N MET A 364 -3.90 -40.75 15.26
CA MET A 364 -5.30 -40.32 15.14
C MET A 364 -6.01 -40.42 16.51
N GLY A 365 -6.57 -39.31 16.98
CA GLY A 365 -7.40 -39.26 18.18
C GLY A 365 -8.82 -39.75 17.93
N ALA A 366 -9.57 -39.98 19.00
CA ALA A 366 -10.95 -40.50 18.93
C ALA A 366 -11.94 -39.56 18.21
N ASN A 367 -11.63 -38.27 18.15
CA ASN A 367 -12.42 -37.24 17.47
C ASN A 367 -11.96 -36.99 16.02
N GLY A 368 -11.06 -37.80 15.47
CA GLY A 368 -10.51 -37.60 14.13
C GLY A 368 -9.42 -36.52 14.05
N VAL A 369 -9.00 -35.95 15.19
CA VAL A 369 -7.86 -35.01 15.26
C VAL A 369 -6.65 -35.77 15.78
N ARG A 370 -5.52 -35.63 15.09
CA ARG A 370 -4.26 -36.25 15.49
C ARG A 370 -3.73 -35.65 16.77
N VAL A 371 -3.06 -36.48 17.55
CA VAL A 371 -2.45 -36.10 18.83
C VAL A 371 -0.98 -36.49 18.78
N SER A 372 -0.13 -35.54 19.13
CA SER A 372 1.31 -35.72 19.29
C SER A 372 1.67 -36.75 20.38
N PRO A 373 2.91 -37.28 20.39
CA PRO A 373 3.37 -38.20 21.44
C PRO A 373 3.23 -37.68 22.87
N ASN A 374 3.25 -36.36 23.06
CA ASN A 374 3.08 -35.67 24.34
C ASN A 374 1.63 -35.24 24.63
N GLY A 375 0.64 -35.69 23.83
CA GLY A 375 -0.78 -35.47 24.12
C GLY A 375 -1.35 -34.15 23.59
N THR A 376 -0.58 -33.34 22.87
CA THR A 376 -1.05 -32.08 22.27
C THR A 376 -1.76 -32.38 20.94
N PRO A 377 -3.02 -31.94 20.75
CA PRO A 377 -3.74 -32.13 19.49
C PRO A 377 -3.22 -31.23 18.38
N LEU A 378 -3.31 -31.69 17.12
CA LEU A 378 -3.12 -30.88 15.92
C LEU A 378 -4.41 -30.10 15.62
N SER A 379 -4.74 -29.17 16.52
CA SER A 379 -5.88 -28.26 16.42
C SER A 379 -5.35 -26.83 16.52
N TYR A 380 -5.69 -26.01 15.52
CA TYR A 380 -5.13 -24.67 15.33
C TYR A 380 -6.24 -23.64 15.09
N THR A 381 -5.97 -22.39 15.46
CA THR A 381 -6.72 -21.25 14.93
C THR A 381 -5.97 -20.66 13.73
N LEU A 382 -6.67 -20.51 12.60
CA LEU A 382 -6.18 -19.84 11.39
C LEU A 382 -6.88 -18.49 11.27
N TYR A 383 -6.18 -17.43 11.63
CA TYR A 383 -6.70 -16.07 11.52
C TYR A 383 -6.62 -15.56 10.07
N VAL A 384 -7.65 -14.87 9.63
CA VAL A 384 -7.73 -14.24 8.30
C VAL A 384 -8.35 -12.85 8.41
N VAL A 385 -8.11 -11.98 7.44
CA VAL A 385 -8.81 -10.68 7.43
C VAL A 385 -10.26 -10.80 6.98
N SER A 386 -11.13 -10.14 7.73
CA SER A 386 -12.59 -10.17 7.53
C SER A 386 -13.08 -9.41 6.29
N TYR A 387 -12.27 -8.52 5.73
CA TYR A 387 -12.64 -7.74 4.53
C TYR A 387 -12.32 -8.46 3.21
N ALA A 388 -11.56 -9.56 3.24
CA ALA A 388 -11.11 -10.28 2.04
C ALA A 388 -11.82 -11.64 1.91
N PRO A 389 -13.00 -11.70 1.27
CA PRO A 389 -13.75 -12.96 1.15
C PRO A 389 -13.01 -14.06 0.39
N GLU A 390 -12.10 -13.70 -0.51
CA GLU A 390 -11.22 -14.58 -1.26
C GLU A 390 -10.25 -15.33 -0.32
N GLU A 391 -9.66 -14.63 0.65
CA GLU A 391 -8.78 -15.22 1.69
C GLU A 391 -9.55 -16.12 2.63
N ILE A 392 -10.74 -15.69 3.09
CA ILE A 392 -11.60 -16.52 3.93
C ILE A 392 -11.93 -17.84 3.21
N ARG A 393 -12.24 -17.78 1.92
CA ARG A 393 -12.53 -18.96 1.11
C ARG A 393 -11.29 -19.83 0.90
N ALA A 394 -10.12 -19.24 0.69
CA ALA A 394 -8.85 -19.95 0.59
C ALA A 394 -8.53 -20.73 1.88
N ALA A 395 -8.62 -20.06 3.04
CA ALA A 395 -8.40 -20.65 4.35
C ALA A 395 -9.38 -21.80 4.65
N GLN A 396 -10.65 -21.70 4.24
CA GLN A 396 -11.62 -22.78 4.38
C GLN A 396 -11.28 -24.01 3.52
N LEU A 397 -10.80 -23.83 2.28
CA LEU A 397 -10.33 -24.93 1.45
C LEU A 397 -9.11 -25.62 2.07
N ILE A 398 -8.15 -24.83 2.58
CA ILE A 398 -6.95 -25.32 3.25
C ILE A 398 -7.32 -26.12 4.51
N ALA A 399 -8.19 -25.58 5.36
CA ALA A 399 -8.70 -26.28 6.55
C ALA A 399 -9.39 -27.61 6.19
N ASN A 400 -10.11 -27.67 5.07
CA ASN A 400 -10.74 -28.90 4.59
C ASN A 400 -9.71 -29.96 4.14
N TRP A 401 -8.61 -29.56 3.50
CA TRP A 401 -7.55 -30.51 3.16
C TRP A 401 -6.77 -30.98 4.40
N TRP A 402 -6.47 -30.08 5.32
CA TRP A 402 -5.84 -30.43 6.59
C TRP A 402 -6.70 -31.39 7.43
N ASN A 403 -8.03 -31.22 7.42
CA ASN A 403 -8.93 -32.14 8.11
C ASN A 403 -8.83 -33.58 7.57
N GLN A 404 -8.53 -33.77 6.28
CA GLN A 404 -8.36 -35.11 5.68
C GLN A 404 -7.09 -35.85 6.14
N ILE A 405 -6.12 -35.12 6.68
CA ILE A 405 -4.93 -35.70 7.33
C ILE A 405 -5.06 -35.70 8.86
N GLY A 406 -6.24 -35.42 9.41
CA GLY A 406 -6.50 -35.38 10.85
C GLY A 406 -5.94 -34.15 11.54
N VAL A 407 -5.81 -33.03 10.83
CA VAL A 407 -5.42 -31.73 11.39
C VAL A 407 -6.62 -30.79 11.35
N GLN A 408 -6.99 -30.25 12.49
CA GLN A 408 -8.11 -29.31 12.57
C GLN A 408 -7.58 -27.87 12.52
N ALA A 409 -8.11 -27.05 11.61
CA ALA A 409 -7.91 -25.61 11.63
C ALA A 409 -9.27 -24.90 11.69
N LYS A 410 -9.45 -24.07 12.71
CA LYS A 410 -10.62 -23.19 12.86
C LYS A 410 -10.30 -21.86 12.20
N VAL A 411 -10.99 -21.54 11.10
CA VAL A 411 -10.84 -20.26 10.42
C VAL A 411 -11.55 -19.16 11.22
N GLU A 412 -10.81 -18.13 11.63
CA GLU A 412 -11.32 -16.96 12.35
C GLU A 412 -11.06 -15.68 11.57
N ALA A 413 -12.14 -15.05 11.09
CA ALA A 413 -12.06 -13.78 10.37
C ALA A 413 -12.13 -12.60 11.35
N VAL A 414 -11.13 -11.73 11.33
CA VAL A 414 -11.01 -10.56 12.22
C VAL A 414 -10.68 -9.28 11.43
N ASP A 415 -10.88 -8.10 12.00
CA ASP A 415 -10.40 -6.86 11.37
C ASP A 415 -8.86 -6.74 11.48
N THR A 416 -8.25 -5.86 10.66
CA THR A 416 -6.79 -5.70 10.61
C THR A 416 -6.19 -5.22 11.92
N GLY A 417 -6.89 -4.37 12.69
CA GLY A 417 -6.41 -3.88 13.98
C GLY A 417 -6.39 -4.99 15.02
N THR A 418 -7.45 -5.82 15.05
CA THR A 418 -7.50 -7.02 15.88
C THR A 418 -6.40 -8.01 15.48
N LEU A 419 -6.25 -8.31 14.19
CA LEU A 419 -5.17 -9.19 13.73
C LEU A 419 -3.80 -8.66 14.14
N ALA A 420 -3.58 -7.35 13.99
CA ALA A 420 -2.33 -6.74 14.38
C ALA A 420 -2.00 -6.94 15.87
N SER A 421 -3.02 -6.81 16.72
CA SER A 421 -2.91 -7.05 18.16
C SER A 421 -2.72 -8.52 18.55
N ILE A 422 -2.96 -9.45 17.63
CA ILE A 422 -2.75 -10.90 17.86
C ILE A 422 -1.32 -11.29 17.46
N ILE A 423 -0.84 -10.83 16.30
CA ILE A 423 0.39 -11.33 15.67
C ILE A 423 1.65 -10.64 16.21
N TRP A 424 1.67 -9.31 16.26
CA TRP A 424 2.90 -8.54 16.52
C TRP A 424 3.31 -8.32 17.99
N PRO A 425 2.53 -8.60 19.05
CA PRO A 425 3.02 -8.45 20.43
C PRO A 425 4.09 -9.47 20.89
N ASN A 426 5.28 -9.47 20.27
CA ASN A 426 6.45 -10.30 20.60
C ASN A 426 6.13 -11.78 20.86
N PHE A 427 5.17 -12.37 20.13
CA PHE A 427 4.74 -13.76 20.29
C PHE A 427 4.20 -14.12 21.70
N THR A 428 3.78 -13.12 22.49
CA THR A 428 3.20 -13.32 23.82
C THR A 428 1.73 -13.77 23.77
N GLN A 429 1.09 -13.65 22.60
CA GLN A 429 -0.27 -14.12 22.36
C GLN A 429 -0.30 -15.60 21.92
N ASP A 430 -1.41 -16.26 22.22
CA ASP A 430 -1.69 -17.64 21.81
C ASP A 430 -2.26 -17.62 20.37
N PHE A 431 -1.36 -17.57 19.39
CA PHE A 431 -1.72 -17.69 17.97
C PHE A 431 -0.91 -18.80 17.30
N ASP A 432 -1.56 -19.50 16.38
CA ASP A 432 -0.98 -20.64 15.67
C ASP A 432 -0.60 -20.27 14.25
N LEU A 433 -1.60 -19.81 13.48
CA LEU A 433 -1.54 -19.62 12.05
C LEU A 433 -2.29 -18.36 11.67
N TRP A 434 -1.83 -17.70 10.60
CA TRP A 434 -2.56 -16.59 10.01
C TRP A 434 -2.30 -16.51 8.50
N ASP A 435 -3.29 -16.06 7.75
CA ASP A 435 -3.17 -15.74 6.32
C ASP A 435 -2.85 -14.24 6.18
N TRP A 436 -1.89 -13.92 5.34
CA TRP A 436 -1.56 -12.54 5.04
C TRP A 436 -1.00 -12.36 3.63
N ILE A 437 -0.94 -11.10 3.24
CA ILE A 437 -0.41 -10.61 1.99
C ILE A 437 0.87 -9.82 2.24
N TYR A 438 1.93 -10.13 1.50
CA TYR A 438 3.09 -9.25 1.41
C TYR A 438 3.12 -8.51 0.08
N THR A 439 3.37 -7.20 0.12
CA THR A 439 3.57 -6.33 -1.04
C THR A 439 4.86 -5.54 -0.85
N SER A 440 5.80 -5.59 -1.80
CA SER A 440 7.06 -4.83 -1.69
C SER A 440 7.69 -4.57 -3.06
N PRO A 441 8.59 -3.59 -3.18
CA PRO A 441 9.55 -3.54 -4.28
C PRO A 441 10.40 -4.83 -4.32
N ALA A 442 10.89 -5.16 -5.51
CA ALA A 442 11.52 -6.43 -5.85
C ALA A 442 12.92 -6.69 -5.26
N LEU A 443 13.07 -6.48 -3.95
CA LEU A 443 14.34 -6.49 -3.23
C LEU A 443 14.50 -7.72 -2.33
N PRO A 444 15.73 -8.25 -2.19
CA PRO A 444 15.96 -9.45 -1.40
C PRO A 444 15.94 -9.17 0.11
N THR A 445 15.96 -7.91 0.54
CA THR A 445 15.94 -7.53 1.97
C THR A 445 14.59 -7.69 2.65
N LEU A 446 13.52 -7.93 1.89
CA LEU A 446 12.28 -8.52 2.42
C LEU A 446 12.57 -9.76 3.29
N LEU A 447 13.59 -10.54 2.94
CA LEU A 447 14.01 -11.73 3.71
C LEU A 447 14.42 -11.42 5.16
N GLN A 448 14.61 -10.14 5.53
CA GLN A 448 14.88 -9.73 6.91
C GLN A 448 13.83 -10.20 7.91
N VAL A 449 12.57 -10.31 7.49
CA VAL A 449 11.43 -10.71 8.34
C VAL A 449 11.65 -12.09 9.02
N MET A 450 12.54 -12.90 8.43
CA MET A 450 12.91 -14.23 8.91
C MET A 450 14.20 -14.26 9.73
N THR A 451 14.80 -13.12 10.03
CA THR A 451 15.99 -13.06 10.87
C THR A 451 15.63 -13.12 12.35
N THR A 452 16.53 -13.65 13.17
CA THR A 452 16.33 -13.66 14.63
C THR A 452 16.21 -12.24 15.20
N GLN A 453 16.91 -11.26 14.60
CA GLN A 453 16.83 -9.86 15.01
C GLN A 453 15.42 -9.28 14.79
N ALA A 454 14.73 -9.68 13.70
CA ALA A 454 13.39 -9.20 13.39
C ALA A 454 12.35 -9.62 14.45
N ILE A 455 12.60 -10.70 15.21
CA ILE A 455 11.76 -11.08 16.36
C ILE A 455 11.81 -9.99 17.44
N GLN A 456 12.99 -9.44 17.72
CA GLN A 456 13.19 -8.46 18.79
C GLN A 456 12.63 -7.08 18.47
N THR A 457 12.54 -6.76 17.17
CA THR A 457 12.03 -5.49 16.68
C THR A 457 10.55 -5.55 16.31
N GLU A 458 9.87 -6.66 16.64
CA GLU A 458 8.47 -6.92 16.24
C GLU A 458 8.26 -6.82 14.72
N ALA A 459 9.31 -7.04 13.92
CA ALA A 459 9.20 -7.09 12.47
C ALA A 459 8.83 -8.49 11.98
N SER A 460 9.28 -9.53 12.69
CA SER A 460 8.94 -10.93 12.40
C SER A 460 7.56 -11.30 12.94
N ASP A 461 6.85 -12.13 12.20
CA ASP A 461 5.49 -12.61 12.44
C ASP A 461 5.40 -14.15 12.52
N SER A 462 6.51 -14.87 12.27
CA SER A 462 6.63 -16.33 12.43
C SER A 462 7.47 -16.73 13.64
N GLY A 463 8.40 -15.87 14.05
CA GLY A 463 9.34 -16.15 15.14
C GLY A 463 10.40 -17.19 14.74
N PHE A 464 10.60 -17.37 13.43
CA PHE A 464 11.66 -18.20 12.90
C PHE A 464 13.04 -17.67 13.31
N SER A 465 13.90 -18.58 13.76
CA SER A 465 15.27 -18.27 14.18
C SER A 465 16.19 -19.39 13.73
N ASN A 466 17.22 -19.02 12.96
CA ASN A 466 18.21 -19.94 12.44
C ASN A 466 19.53 -19.19 12.25
N SER A 467 20.59 -19.61 12.97
CA SER A 467 21.87 -18.90 12.95
C SER A 467 22.53 -18.91 11.57
N THR A 468 22.39 -19.98 10.80
CA THR A 468 22.91 -20.05 9.42
C THR A 468 22.15 -19.10 8.50
N TYR A 469 20.84 -18.98 8.67
CA TYR A 469 20.04 -17.99 7.95
C TYR A 469 20.50 -16.57 8.28
N ASP A 470 20.68 -16.24 9.56
CA ASP A 470 21.14 -14.92 10.00
C ASP A 470 22.54 -14.59 9.46
N GLU A 471 23.47 -15.55 9.47
CA GLU A 471 24.82 -15.39 8.90
C GLU A 471 24.77 -15.08 7.39
N ILE A 472 24.01 -15.85 6.63
CA ILE A 472 23.86 -15.64 5.17
C ILE A 472 23.15 -14.32 4.88
N TYR A 473 22.12 -13.96 5.65
CA TYR A 473 21.42 -12.68 5.47
C TYR A 473 22.36 -11.50 5.71
N ASN A 474 23.13 -11.52 6.80
CA ASN A 474 24.11 -10.48 7.09
C ASN A 474 25.21 -10.39 6.01
N GLN A 475 25.62 -11.51 5.44
CA GLN A 475 26.54 -11.54 4.30
C GLN A 475 25.89 -10.94 3.04
N MET A 476 24.64 -11.30 2.73
CA MET A 476 23.90 -10.81 1.56
C MET A 476 23.77 -9.29 1.57
N VAL A 477 23.43 -8.69 2.72
CA VAL A 477 23.20 -7.24 2.79
C VAL A 477 24.49 -6.41 2.84
N THR A 478 25.64 -7.04 3.08
CA THR A 478 26.96 -6.38 3.16
C THR A 478 27.93 -6.74 2.04
N THR A 479 27.57 -7.70 1.17
CA THR A 479 28.45 -8.10 0.07
C THR A 479 28.56 -7.00 -0.99
N THR A 480 29.73 -6.93 -1.60
CA THR A 480 30.05 -6.05 -2.74
C THR A 480 30.19 -6.83 -4.04
N ASN A 481 29.87 -8.13 -4.03
CA ASN A 481 29.92 -9.04 -5.17
C ASN A 481 28.50 -9.44 -5.60
N GLN A 482 28.15 -9.11 -6.85
CA GLN A 482 26.80 -9.32 -7.37
C GLN A 482 26.41 -10.80 -7.47
N THR A 483 27.35 -11.67 -7.84
CA THR A 483 27.13 -13.13 -7.88
C THR A 483 26.84 -13.65 -6.47
N GLN A 484 27.66 -13.24 -5.50
CA GLN A 484 27.46 -13.64 -4.10
C GLN A 484 26.10 -13.18 -3.55
N LEU A 485 25.69 -11.94 -3.87
CA LEU A 485 24.39 -11.41 -3.45
C LEU A 485 23.24 -12.27 -3.97
N THR A 486 23.27 -12.63 -5.26
CA THR A 486 22.24 -13.48 -5.86
C THR A 486 22.26 -14.90 -5.26
N GLU A 487 23.45 -15.50 -5.10
CA GLU A 487 23.58 -16.83 -4.48
C GLU A 487 23.10 -16.87 -3.04
N ASP A 488 23.40 -15.84 -2.24
CA ASP A 488 22.96 -15.77 -0.86
C ASP A 488 21.44 -15.54 -0.78
N ALA A 489 20.86 -14.70 -1.64
CA ALA A 489 19.41 -14.55 -1.75
C ALA A 489 18.69 -15.87 -2.09
N TYR A 490 19.28 -16.71 -2.96
CA TYR A 490 18.71 -18.03 -3.27
C TYR A 490 18.85 -18.99 -2.10
N LYS A 491 20.03 -19.09 -1.46
CA LYS A 491 20.23 -19.96 -0.29
C LYS A 491 19.27 -19.62 0.85
N LEU A 492 19.01 -18.34 1.09
CA LEU A 492 18.02 -17.92 2.09
C LEU A 492 16.63 -18.45 1.73
N GLN A 493 16.19 -18.29 0.47
CA GLN A 493 14.91 -18.84 0.02
C GLN A 493 14.87 -20.38 0.12
N GLU A 494 15.95 -21.08 -0.22
CA GLU A 494 16.08 -22.54 -0.06
C GLU A 494 15.95 -22.98 1.40
N ILE A 495 16.55 -22.24 2.34
CA ILE A 495 16.40 -22.50 3.79
C ILE A 495 14.94 -22.30 4.20
N LEU A 496 14.29 -21.21 3.79
CA LEU A 496 12.88 -20.97 4.13
C LEU A 496 11.97 -22.04 3.53
N TYR A 497 12.23 -22.44 2.28
CA TYR A 497 11.55 -23.55 1.66
C TYR A 497 11.69 -24.79 2.53
N GLN A 498 12.91 -25.20 2.90
CA GLN A 498 13.12 -26.40 3.73
C GLN A 498 12.59 -26.29 5.17
N GLN A 499 12.55 -25.10 5.76
CA GLN A 499 12.15 -24.89 7.15
C GLN A 499 10.66 -24.56 7.32
N ILE A 500 9.99 -24.11 6.26
CA ILE A 500 8.55 -23.81 6.19
C ILE A 500 8.08 -22.93 7.37
N PRO A 501 8.70 -21.78 7.67
CA PRO A 501 8.10 -20.84 8.63
C PRO A 501 6.83 -20.21 8.07
N TYR A 502 6.74 -20.14 6.73
CA TYR A 502 5.53 -19.83 5.97
C TYR A 502 5.16 -20.99 5.05
N ILE A 503 3.88 -21.11 4.74
CA ILE A 503 3.39 -21.87 3.60
C ILE A 503 2.97 -20.87 2.52
N ASP A 504 3.83 -20.66 1.53
CA ASP A 504 3.57 -19.76 0.41
C ASP A 504 2.46 -20.32 -0.49
N LEU A 505 1.36 -19.59 -0.63
CA LEU A 505 0.15 -20.08 -1.32
C LEU A 505 0.17 -19.75 -2.81
N TYR A 506 0.22 -18.46 -3.14
CA TYR A 506 0.12 -17.99 -4.51
C TYR A 506 0.63 -16.57 -4.73
N TYR A 507 1.15 -16.33 -5.93
CA TYR A 507 1.42 -15.01 -6.47
C TYR A 507 0.21 -14.53 -7.25
N VAL A 508 -0.34 -13.37 -6.91
CA VAL A 508 -1.46 -12.78 -7.65
C VAL A 508 -0.91 -11.84 -8.70
N ASP A 509 -1.45 -11.95 -9.91
CA ASP A 509 -1.12 -11.04 -11.00
C ASP A 509 -1.70 -9.65 -10.74
N ALA A 510 -1.03 -8.62 -11.25
CA ALA A 510 -1.61 -7.29 -11.28
C ALA A 510 -2.70 -7.24 -12.36
N VAL A 511 -3.96 -7.16 -11.93
CA VAL A 511 -5.13 -7.07 -12.80
C VAL A 511 -5.74 -5.69 -12.73
N GLN A 512 -5.62 -4.93 -13.82
CA GLN A 512 -6.08 -3.54 -13.92
C GLN A 512 -6.85 -3.36 -15.24
N ALA A 513 -7.65 -2.32 -15.35
CA ALA A 513 -8.32 -2.01 -16.61
C ALA A 513 -8.20 -0.53 -16.97
N TYR A 514 -8.13 -0.24 -18.25
CA TYR A 514 -8.03 1.13 -18.75
C TYR A 514 -8.66 1.30 -20.12
N ASN A 515 -9.15 2.51 -20.40
CA ASN A 515 -9.71 2.89 -21.68
C ASN A 515 -8.58 3.17 -22.68
N SER A 516 -8.28 2.19 -23.52
CA SER A 516 -7.21 2.28 -24.53
C SER A 516 -7.65 2.97 -25.82
N ALA A 517 -8.96 3.20 -25.98
CA ALA A 517 -9.50 4.06 -27.03
C ALA A 517 -9.34 5.55 -26.70
N ALA A 518 -9.50 5.94 -25.43
CA ALA A 518 -9.42 7.33 -24.97
C ALA A 518 -7.98 7.82 -24.80
N PHE A 519 -7.09 6.97 -24.26
CA PHE A 519 -5.69 7.33 -24.02
C PHE A 519 -4.74 6.26 -24.56
N LYS A 520 -3.52 6.68 -24.87
CA LYS A 520 -2.38 5.81 -25.22
C LYS A 520 -1.19 6.15 -24.33
N GLY A 521 -0.16 5.29 -24.36
CA GLY A 521 1.07 5.52 -23.60
C GLY A 521 1.08 4.90 -22.21
N TYR A 522 0.16 3.98 -21.90
CA TYR A 522 0.23 3.18 -20.67
C TYR A 522 1.53 2.36 -20.63
N VAL A 523 2.28 2.46 -19.54
CA VAL A 523 3.55 1.72 -19.37
C VAL A 523 3.24 0.37 -18.72
N THR A 524 3.15 -0.69 -19.52
CA THR A 524 2.69 -2.02 -19.04
C THR A 524 3.80 -3.03 -18.80
N ASN A 525 5.06 -2.64 -19.00
CA ASN A 525 6.23 -3.52 -18.85
C ASN A 525 6.85 -3.49 -17.44
N MET A 526 6.35 -2.64 -16.54
CA MET A 526 6.75 -2.65 -15.13
C MET A 526 5.89 -3.66 -14.35
N THR A 527 6.51 -4.39 -13.41
CA THR A 527 5.78 -5.26 -12.47
C THR A 527 4.77 -4.44 -11.66
N GLY A 528 3.61 -5.05 -11.38
CA GLY A 528 2.48 -4.37 -10.74
C GLY A 528 1.57 -3.61 -11.70
N GLY A 529 1.92 -3.50 -12.99
CA GLY A 529 1.08 -2.90 -14.01
C GLY A 529 1.20 -1.38 -14.18
N PRO A 530 0.39 -0.77 -15.07
CA PRO A 530 0.47 0.64 -15.42
C PRO A 530 0.24 1.62 -14.26
N PHE A 531 -0.44 1.19 -13.19
CA PHE A 531 -0.76 2.03 -12.03
C PHE A 531 -0.19 1.45 -10.73
N SER A 532 0.97 0.78 -10.80
CA SER A 532 1.71 0.36 -9.60
C SER A 532 2.45 1.52 -8.95
N ASP A 533 2.82 1.35 -7.68
CA ASP A 533 3.51 2.36 -6.87
C ASP A 533 4.75 2.95 -7.54
N ASN A 534 5.51 2.13 -8.28
CA ASN A 534 6.74 2.55 -8.94
C ASN A 534 6.55 3.04 -10.39
N ASN A 535 5.32 3.04 -10.91
CA ASN A 535 5.03 3.32 -12.32
C ASN A 535 4.35 4.68 -12.54
N TRP A 536 4.85 5.71 -11.87
CA TRP A 536 4.41 7.09 -12.08
C TRP A 536 4.63 7.57 -13.52
N ILE A 537 5.57 6.94 -14.24
CA ILE A 537 5.90 7.30 -15.62
C ILE A 537 4.70 7.13 -16.56
N THR A 538 3.76 6.21 -16.28
CA THR A 538 2.48 6.12 -16.98
C THR A 538 1.77 7.47 -17.03
N PHE A 539 1.73 8.21 -15.92
CA PHE A 539 1.07 9.51 -15.86
C PHE A 539 1.72 10.57 -16.75
N VAL A 540 3.02 10.47 -16.98
CA VAL A 540 3.74 11.38 -17.88
C VAL A 540 3.49 11.02 -19.35
N THR A 541 3.50 9.73 -19.68
CA THR A 541 3.43 9.24 -21.07
C THR A 541 2.01 9.16 -21.62
N LEU A 542 1.00 9.20 -20.74
CA LEU A 542 -0.42 9.20 -21.13
C LEU A 542 -0.73 10.34 -22.08
N THR A 543 -1.21 10.02 -23.28
CA THR A 543 -1.61 10.99 -24.30
C THR A 543 -3.05 10.70 -24.74
N PRO A 544 -3.96 11.69 -24.73
CA PRO A 544 -5.30 11.49 -25.28
C PRO A 544 -5.26 11.16 -26.76
N THR A 545 -6.18 10.33 -27.22
CA THR A 545 -6.38 10.09 -28.65
C THR A 545 -7.20 11.22 -29.27
N GLN A 546 -7.04 11.47 -30.58
CA GLN A 546 -7.78 12.51 -31.30
C GLN A 546 -9.31 12.29 -31.29
N SER A 547 -9.75 11.09 -30.93
CA SER A 547 -11.16 10.70 -30.83
C SER A 547 -11.80 11.11 -29.50
N TYR A 548 -11.01 11.49 -28.49
CA TYR A 548 -11.50 11.80 -27.16
C TYR A 548 -11.70 13.31 -27.00
N SER A 549 -12.91 13.77 -27.29
CA SER A 549 -13.40 15.07 -26.83
C SER A 549 -14.13 14.80 -25.52
N SER A 550 -13.43 14.86 -24.38
CA SER A 550 -14.11 14.68 -23.10
C SER A 550 -15.08 15.85 -22.88
N THR A 551 -16.37 15.55 -22.89
CA THR A 551 -17.40 16.41 -22.26
C THR A 551 -17.40 16.25 -20.74
N GLN A 552 -16.40 15.59 -20.16
CA GLN A 552 -16.31 15.34 -18.74
C GLN A 552 -15.97 16.65 -18.01
N THR A 553 -16.96 17.18 -17.31
CA THR A 553 -16.75 18.15 -16.24
C THR A 553 -16.20 17.41 -15.02
N SER A 554 -15.31 18.06 -14.26
CA SER A 554 -14.86 17.60 -12.93
C SER A 554 -16.05 17.03 -12.13
N PRO A 555 -15.85 15.97 -11.33
CA PRO A 555 -16.92 15.34 -10.58
C PRO A 555 -17.71 16.42 -9.82
N THR A 556 -18.98 16.58 -10.21
CA THR A 556 -19.88 17.46 -9.48
C THR A 556 -19.98 16.87 -8.08
N THR A 557 -19.74 17.71 -7.07
CA THR A 557 -20.04 17.36 -5.69
C THR A 557 -21.47 16.82 -5.68
N GLN A 558 -21.64 15.51 -5.48
CA GLN A 558 -22.96 14.97 -5.17
C GLN A 558 -23.33 15.53 -3.80
N THR A 559 -23.88 16.73 -3.79
CA THR A 559 -24.84 17.09 -2.76
C THR A 559 -25.96 16.11 -2.97
N ALA A 560 -26.06 15.12 -2.08
CA ALA A 560 -27.20 14.25 -2.01
C ALA A 560 -28.45 15.14 -1.99
N ASN A 561 -29.14 15.23 -3.12
CA ASN A 561 -30.51 15.72 -3.15
C ASN A 561 -31.33 14.67 -2.43
N VAL A 562 -31.34 14.76 -1.10
CA VAL A 562 -32.38 14.15 -0.29
C VAL A 562 -33.66 14.84 -0.73
N SER A 563 -34.41 14.18 -1.61
CA SER A 563 -35.81 14.48 -1.81
C SER A 563 -36.51 14.27 -0.47
N SER A 564 -36.61 15.36 0.29
CA SER A 564 -37.28 15.43 1.58
C SER A 564 -38.78 15.34 1.33
N SER A 565 -39.26 14.12 1.16
CA SER A 565 -40.65 13.75 1.38
C SER A 565 -40.74 12.93 2.66
N PHE A 566 -40.32 13.54 3.78
CA PHE A 566 -40.69 13.08 5.12
C PHE A 566 -41.06 14.29 5.98
N ILE A 567 -42.37 14.37 6.23
CA ILE A 567 -43.06 14.84 7.44
C ILE A 567 -42.30 15.87 8.28
N ILE A 568 -42.71 17.13 8.13
CA ILE A 568 -42.48 18.18 9.12
C ILE A 568 -43.29 17.81 10.36
N GLY A 569 -42.61 17.26 11.35
CA GLY A 569 -43.12 16.98 12.68
C GLY A 569 -42.01 16.34 13.51
N ASP A 570 -41.71 16.93 14.66
CA ASP A 570 -40.93 16.31 15.75
C ASP A 570 -39.41 16.49 15.83
N LEU A 571 -38.83 17.59 15.33
CA LEU A 571 -37.46 17.97 15.75
C LEU A 571 -37.17 19.46 15.96
N VAL A 572 -38.19 20.27 16.26
CA VAL A 572 -38.02 21.68 16.68
C VAL A 572 -38.24 21.87 18.20
N ILE A 573 -38.58 20.80 18.93
CA ILE A 573 -38.97 20.89 20.34
C ILE A 573 -37.81 20.76 21.37
N PRO A 574 -36.63 20.16 21.13
CA PRO A 574 -35.62 20.08 22.20
C PRO A 574 -34.79 21.35 22.41
N VAL A 575 -34.56 22.19 21.38
CA VAL A 575 -33.60 23.31 21.48
C VAL A 575 -34.23 24.56 22.12
N ALA A 576 -35.51 24.82 21.87
CA ALA A 576 -36.21 25.95 22.47
C ALA A 576 -36.48 25.76 23.98
N VAL A 577 -36.70 24.52 24.42
CA VAL A 577 -36.92 24.18 25.85
C VAL A 577 -35.63 24.32 26.65
N VAL A 578 -34.48 23.96 26.09
CA VAL A 578 -33.17 24.11 26.76
C VAL A 578 -32.78 25.59 26.92
N ILE A 579 -33.06 26.43 25.92
CA ILE A 579 -32.80 27.89 26.00
C ILE A 579 -33.76 28.56 27.00
N ALA A 580 -35.03 28.14 27.05
CA ALA A 580 -36.00 28.66 28.03
C ALA A 580 -35.62 28.27 29.47
N ILE A 581 -35.16 27.03 29.70
CA ILE A 581 -34.70 26.58 31.02
C ILE A 581 -33.44 27.35 31.47
N LEU A 582 -32.48 27.57 30.57
CA LEU A 582 -31.26 28.34 30.87
C LEU A 582 -31.57 29.82 31.20
N LEU A 583 -32.50 30.44 30.48
CA LEU A 583 -32.93 31.82 30.74
C LEU A 583 -33.71 31.93 32.07
N THR A 584 -34.50 30.92 32.41
CA THR A 584 -35.26 30.88 33.69
C THR A 584 -34.32 30.69 34.88
N ILE A 585 -33.28 29.86 34.75
CA ILE A 585 -32.24 29.67 35.80
C ILE A 585 -31.42 30.95 36.01
N LEU A 586 -31.11 31.70 34.94
CA LEU A 586 -30.39 32.97 35.03
C LEU A 586 -31.25 34.09 35.66
N LEU A 587 -32.56 34.12 35.40
CA LEU A 587 -33.49 35.08 36.00
C LEU A 587 -33.76 34.79 37.49
N VAL A 588 -33.83 33.52 37.89
CA VAL A 588 -34.00 33.11 39.31
C VAL A 588 -32.73 33.37 40.13
N ARG A 589 -31.53 33.22 39.54
CA ARG A 589 -30.26 33.58 40.21
C ARG A 589 -30.10 35.09 40.40
N LYS A 590 -30.61 35.92 39.49
CA LYS A 590 -30.54 37.39 39.61
C LYS A 590 -31.51 37.97 40.64
N TYR A 591 -32.60 37.25 40.97
CA TYR A 591 -33.58 37.66 41.98
C TYR A 591 -33.22 37.23 43.42
N ARG A 592 -32.33 36.24 43.62
CA ARG A 592 -31.85 35.83 44.96
C ARG A 592 -30.69 36.65 45.52
N VAL A 593 -30.22 37.68 44.81
CA VAL A 593 -29.13 38.58 45.26
C VAL A 593 -29.68 39.96 45.67
N LYS A 594 -31.01 40.16 45.69
CA LYS A 594 -31.64 41.42 46.09
C LYS A 594 -32.87 41.28 47.01
N THR A 595 -32.86 40.28 47.89
CA THR A 595 -33.68 40.24 49.11
C THR A 595 -32.85 39.71 50.24
#